data_AF-A0A3M1VD98-F1
#
_entry.id   AF-A0A3M1VD98-F1
#
_cell.length_a   1.000
_cell.length_b   1.000
_cell.length_c   1.000
_cell.angle_alpha   90.00
_cell.angle_beta   90.00
_cell.angle_gamma   90.00
#
_symmetry.space_group_name_H-M   'P 1'
#
loop_
_entity.id
_entity.type
_entity.pdbx_description
1 polymer ?
#
loop_
_entity_poly.entity_id
_entity_poly.type
_entity_poly.pdbx_seq_one_letter_code
_entity_poly.pdbx_strand_id
1 'polypeptide(L)'
;MVEKLEPEPIKVLGLVKKPGHYDFPIAEPVRVLDAIAMAEGVSNGLADKVLVIRNNPQGGEPAVIRVSLRRAKWDGRENLLLAPGDVVSVEQTPETVMLEALKVIRFAVSTGINSFF
;
A
#
# COMPACT_ATOMS: atom_id res chain seq x y z
N MET A 1 -11.36 -24.18 -27.56
CA MET A 1 -10.43 -24.02 -26.42
C MET A 1 -10.74 -22.67 -25.81
N VAL A 2 -11.39 -22.64 -24.65
CA VAL A 2 -11.64 -21.37 -23.95
C VAL A 2 -10.41 -21.18 -23.09
N GLU A 3 -9.52 -20.25 -23.47
CA GLU A 3 -8.49 -19.80 -22.54
C GLU A 3 -9.21 -19.23 -21.34
N LYS A 4 -9.10 -19.92 -20.20
CA LYS A 4 -9.52 -19.39 -18.91
C LYS A 4 -8.54 -18.27 -18.63
N LEU A 5 -8.90 -17.04 -19.02
CA LEU A 5 -8.17 -15.84 -18.64
C LEU A 5 -8.26 -15.77 -17.12
N GLU A 6 -7.25 -16.31 -16.43
CA GLU A 6 -7.13 -16.14 -14.99
C GLU A 6 -6.90 -14.64 -14.76
N PRO A 7 -7.72 -13.98 -13.94
CA PRO A 7 -7.57 -12.57 -13.67
C PRO A 7 -6.18 -12.32 -13.08
N GLU A 8 -5.57 -11.20 -13.47
CA GLU A 8 -4.28 -10.82 -12.91
C GLU A 8 -4.39 -10.70 -11.37
N PRO A 9 -3.44 -11.29 -10.62
CA PRO A 9 -3.47 -11.23 -9.18
C PRO A 9 -3.29 -9.79 -8.69
N ILE A 10 -3.90 -9.47 -7.56
CA ILE A 10 -3.64 -8.21 -6.87
C ILE A 10 -2.36 -8.32 -6.05
N LYS A 11 -1.69 -7.19 -5.88
CA LYS A 11 -0.46 -7.11 -5.07
C LYS A 11 -0.73 -6.26 -3.85
N VAL A 12 -0.48 -6.80 -2.66
CA VAL A 12 -0.63 -6.05 -1.41
C VAL A 12 0.75 -5.83 -0.80
N LEU A 13 1.12 -4.57 -0.59
CA LEU A 13 2.44 -4.14 -0.16
C LEU A 13 2.35 -3.12 0.99
N GLY A 14 3.49 -2.83 1.61
CA GLY A 14 3.60 -1.82 2.67
C GLY A 14 3.29 -2.37 4.06
N LEU A 15 2.63 -1.55 4.89
CA LEU A 15 2.30 -1.81 6.30
C LEU A 15 1.16 -2.81 6.50
N VAL A 16 1.31 -4.00 5.93
CA VAL A 16 0.45 -5.18 6.13
C VAL A 16 1.24 -6.29 6.80
N LYS A 17 0.54 -7.27 7.41
CA LYS A 17 1.22 -8.40 8.07
C LYS A 17 1.86 -9.34 7.08
N LYS A 18 1.19 -9.59 5.95
CA LYS A 18 1.67 -10.49 4.91
C LYS A 18 1.66 -9.79 3.56
N PRO A 19 2.73 -9.08 3.17
CA PRO A 19 2.83 -8.53 1.82
C PRO A 19 3.01 -9.65 0.80
N GLY A 20 2.44 -9.49 -0.40
CA GLY A 20 2.53 -10.52 -1.43
C GLY A 20 1.52 -10.37 -2.56
N HIS A 21 1.48 -11.38 -3.42
CA HIS A 21 0.50 -11.54 -4.48
C HIS A 21 -0.67 -12.36 -3.95
N TYR A 22 -1.88 -11.94 -4.27
CA TYR A 22 -3.11 -12.61 -3.90
C TYR A 22 -3.95 -12.81 -5.14
N ASP A 23 -4.49 -14.02 -5.31
CA ASP A 23 -5.38 -14.34 -6.41
C ASP A 23 -6.61 -13.43 -6.37
N PHE A 24 -7.07 -12.98 -7.53
CA PHE A 24 -8.26 -12.13 -7.63
C PHE A 24 -9.52 -12.99 -7.81
N PRO A 25 -10.42 -13.05 -6.82
CA PRO A 25 -11.70 -13.74 -6.95
C PRO A 25 -12.52 -13.19 -8.12
N ILE A 26 -12.96 -14.05 -9.02
CA ILE A 26 -13.88 -13.69 -10.12
C ILE A 26 -15.34 -13.71 -9.63
N ALA A 27 -15.62 -14.51 -8.60
CA ALA A 27 -16.98 -14.77 -8.13
C ALA A 27 -17.57 -13.60 -7.32
N GLU A 28 -16.73 -12.74 -6.74
CA GLU A 28 -17.15 -11.67 -5.85
C GLU A 28 -16.37 -10.37 -6.08
N PRO A 29 -17.00 -9.21 -5.87
CA PRO A 29 -16.33 -7.92 -5.96
C PRO A 29 -15.33 -7.76 -4.82
N VAL A 30 -14.05 -7.57 -5.14
CA VAL A 30 -12.99 -7.35 -4.14
C VAL A 30 -12.77 -5.86 -3.92
N ARG A 31 -12.76 -5.43 -2.67
CA ARG A 31 -12.48 -4.04 -2.27
C ARG A 31 -11.18 -3.92 -1.50
N VAL A 32 -10.76 -2.69 -1.23
CA VAL A 32 -9.52 -2.39 -0.50
C VAL A 32 -9.46 -3.09 0.86
N LEU A 33 -10.56 -3.09 1.62
CA LEU A 33 -10.60 -3.77 2.92
C LEU A 33 -10.44 -5.29 2.78
N ASP A 34 -10.96 -5.89 1.72
CA ASP A 34 -10.85 -7.33 1.46
C ASP A 34 -9.40 -7.70 1.11
N ALA A 35 -8.73 -6.89 0.29
CA ALA A 35 -7.30 -7.06 0.01
C ALA A 35 -6.43 -6.97 1.26
N ILE A 36 -6.74 -6.04 2.16
CA ILE A 36 -6.02 -5.92 3.43
C ILE A 36 -6.34 -7.10 4.35
N ALA A 37 -7.56 -7.62 4.34
CA ALA A 37 -7.93 -8.82 5.07
C ALA A 37 -7.18 -10.06 4.55
N MET A 38 -7.06 -10.22 3.22
CA MET A 38 -6.25 -11.27 2.60
C MET A 38 -4.77 -11.19 3.04
N ALA A 39 -4.25 -9.98 3.25
CA ALA A 39 -2.92 -9.73 3.79
C ALA A 39 -2.81 -9.84 5.34
N GLU A 40 -3.77 -10.48 5.99
CA GLU A 40 -3.89 -10.69 7.44
C GLU A 40 -4.02 -9.40 8.28
N GLY A 41 -4.45 -8.33 7.61
CA GLY A 41 -4.65 -7.01 8.20
C GLY A 41 -3.41 -6.13 8.13
N VAL A 42 -3.58 -4.89 8.60
CA VAL A 42 -2.45 -3.95 8.73
C VAL A 42 -1.50 -4.39 9.83
N SER A 43 -0.20 -4.19 9.62
CA SER A 43 0.83 -4.45 10.63
C SER A 43 0.96 -3.32 11.65
N ASN A 44 0.46 -2.12 11.32
CA ASN A 44 0.44 -0.96 12.20
C ASN A 44 -0.98 -0.35 12.25
N GLY A 45 -1.54 -0.25 13.46
CA GLY A 45 -2.88 0.33 13.68
C GLY A 45 -3.00 1.83 13.35
N LEU A 46 -1.87 2.54 13.20
CA LEU A 46 -1.83 3.94 12.79
C LEU A 46 -1.79 4.13 11.26
N ALA A 47 -1.66 3.04 10.49
CA ALA A 47 -1.68 3.13 9.03
C ALA A 47 -3.07 3.55 8.54
N ASP A 48 -3.16 4.74 7.96
CA ASP A 48 -4.41 5.25 7.37
C ASP A 48 -4.34 5.38 5.84
N LYS A 49 -3.15 5.67 5.31
CA LYS A 49 -2.99 6.01 3.89
C LYS A 49 -2.81 4.74 3.07
N VAL A 50 -3.75 4.48 2.17
CA VAL A 50 -3.66 3.42 1.17
C VAL A 50 -3.57 4.04 -0.22
N LEU A 51 -2.67 3.51 -1.03
CA LEU A 51 -2.52 3.83 -2.44
C LEU A 51 -2.96 2.63 -3.25
N VAL A 52 -3.92 2.83 -4.14
CA VAL A 52 -4.28 1.85 -5.17
C VAL A 52 -3.67 2.33 -6.48
N ILE A 53 -2.71 1.58 -6.99
CA ILE A 53 -2.03 1.86 -8.24
C ILE A 53 -2.66 0.94 -9.29
N ARG A 54 -3.30 1.54 -10.28
CA ARG A 54 -3.96 0.86 -11.38
C ARG A 54 -3.25 1.13 -12.67
N ASN A 55 -2.73 0.08 -13.31
CA ASN A 55 -2.12 0.20 -14.62
C ASN A 55 -3.20 0.44 -15.68
N ASN A 56 -2.92 1.36 -16.61
CA ASN A 56 -3.81 1.58 -17.74
C ASN A 56 -3.57 0.49 -18.81
N PRO A 57 -4.58 -0.34 -19.15
CA PRO A 57 -4.44 -1.37 -20.16
C PRO A 57 -4.15 -0.82 -21.57
N GLN A 58 -4.45 0.47 -21.83
CA GLN A 58 -4.18 1.10 -23.13
C GLN A 58 -2.78 1.74 -23.24
N GLY A 59 -1.93 1.57 -22.22
CA GLY A 59 -0.65 2.26 -22.12
C GLY A 59 -0.81 3.70 -21.60
N GLY A 60 0.14 4.14 -20.77
CA GLY A 60 0.13 5.44 -20.11
C GLY A 60 0.62 5.39 -18.68
N GLU A 61 0.61 6.54 -18.00
CA GLU A 61 0.97 6.60 -16.57
C GLU A 61 -0.07 5.85 -15.72
N PRO A 62 0.37 5.08 -14.70
CA PRO A 62 -0.54 4.38 -13.81
C PRO A 62 -1.35 5.36 -12.98
N ALA A 63 -2.66 5.09 -12.83
CA ALA A 63 -3.53 5.89 -12.00
C ALA A 63 -3.27 5.57 -10.52
N VAL A 64 -2.98 6.60 -9.71
CA VAL A 64 -2.77 6.45 -8.27
C VAL A 64 -3.98 7.01 -7.53
N ILE A 65 -4.76 6.12 -6.92
CA ILE A 65 -5.96 6.46 -6.17
C ILE A 65 -5.62 6.40 -4.67
N ARG A 66 -5.94 7.48 -3.95
CA ARG A 66 -5.68 7.58 -2.51
C ARG A 66 -6.93 7.20 -1.74
N VAL A 67 -6.80 6.26 -0.81
CA VAL A 67 -7.87 5.75 0.05
C VAL A 67 -7.47 5.90 1.51
N SER A 68 -8.40 6.29 2.37
CA SER A 68 -8.21 6.31 3.82
C SER A 68 -8.81 5.04 4.43
N LEU A 69 -8.01 4.26 5.15
CA LEU A 69 -8.46 3.04 5.85
C LEU A 69 -9.52 3.34 6.88
N ARG A 70 -9.37 4.44 7.64
CA ARG A 70 -10.35 4.85 8.62
C ARG A 70 -11.67 5.15 7.94
N ARG A 71 -11.67 5.94 6.85
CA ARG A 71 -12.91 6.25 6.14
C ARG A 71 -13.53 5.01 5.50
N ALA A 72 -12.74 4.15 4.86
CA ALA A 72 -13.23 2.93 4.25
C ALA A 72 -13.96 2.00 5.24
N LYS A 73 -13.58 2.01 6.53
CA LYS A 73 -14.27 1.25 7.59
C LYS A 73 -15.63 1.81 7.98
N TRP A 74 -15.81 3.14 7.91
CA TRP A 74 -17.03 3.82 8.38
C TRP A 74 -17.96 4.27 7.24
N ASP A 75 -17.41 4.46 6.04
CA ASP A 75 -18.11 4.85 4.83
C ASP A 75 -17.76 3.86 3.71
N GLY A 76 -18.73 3.01 3.34
CA GLY A 76 -18.58 2.03 2.27
C GLY A 76 -18.28 2.65 0.89
N ARG A 77 -18.53 3.95 0.70
CA ARG A 77 -18.19 4.69 -0.54
C ARG A 77 -16.68 4.93 -0.66
N GLU A 78 -15.98 4.99 0.47
CA GLU A 78 -14.52 5.15 0.54
C GLU A 78 -13.81 3.78 0.47
N ASN A 79 -14.53 2.66 0.58
CA ASN A 79 -14.00 1.32 0.34
C ASN A 79 -13.97 1.01 -1.17
N LEU A 80 -12.93 1.51 -1.86
CA LEU A 80 -12.76 1.41 -3.30
C LEU A 80 -12.82 -0.04 -3.81
N LEU A 81 -13.49 -0.24 -4.94
CA LEU A 81 -13.51 -1.51 -5.68
C LEU A 81 -12.20 -1.70 -6.46
N LEU A 82 -11.56 -2.84 -6.24
CA LEU A 82 -10.32 -3.22 -6.92
C LEU A 82 -10.61 -3.88 -8.27
N ALA A 83 -9.64 -3.76 -9.15
CA ALA A 83 -9.60 -4.44 -10.44
C ALA A 83 -8.45 -5.45 -10.47
N PRO A 84 -8.51 -6.47 -11.34
CA PRO A 84 -7.39 -7.36 -11.59
C PRO A 84 -6.12 -6.58 -11.91
N GLY A 85 -4.98 -7.01 -11.34
CA GLY A 85 -3.68 -6.37 -11.53
C GLY A 85 -3.44 -5.11 -10.68
N ASP A 86 -4.41 -4.66 -9.87
CA ASP A 86 -4.21 -3.53 -8.96
C ASP A 86 -3.12 -3.82 -7.91
N VAL A 87 -2.35 -2.77 -7.58
CA VAL A 87 -1.40 -2.79 -6.46
C VAL A 87 -1.96 -1.95 -5.33
N VAL A 88 -2.17 -2.58 -4.18
CA VAL A 88 -2.61 -1.95 -2.93
C VAL A 88 -1.39 -1.76 -2.04
N SER A 89 -0.91 -0.52 -1.91
CA SER A 89 0.16 -0.19 -0.98
C SER A 89 -0.38 0.50 0.26
N VAL A 90 -0.11 -0.04 1.44
CA VAL A 90 -0.43 0.58 2.72
C VAL A 90 0.78 1.38 3.18
N GLU A 91 0.73 2.69 3.02
CA GLU A 91 1.86 3.58 3.28
C GLU A 91 1.81 4.19 4.67
N GLN A 92 2.99 4.48 5.20
CA GLN A 92 3.11 5.38 6.35
C GLN A 92 2.82 6.81 5.87
N THR A 93 2.15 7.62 6.68
CA THR A 93 2.04 9.05 6.41
C THR A 93 3.41 9.73 6.55
N PRO A 94 3.66 10.87 5.83
CA PRO A 94 4.96 11.56 5.78
C PRO A 94 5.56 11.96 7.14
N GLU A 95 4.74 11.98 8.19
CA GLU A 95 5.18 12.17 9.57
C GLU A 95 6.21 11.10 9.99
N THR A 96 6.14 9.88 9.45
CA THR A 96 7.05 8.79 9.79
C THR A 96 8.39 8.89 9.06
N VAL A 97 8.38 9.28 7.78
CA VAL A 97 9.60 9.49 6.98
C VAL A 97 10.41 10.69 7.49
N MET A 98 9.73 11.75 7.95
CA MET A 98 10.37 12.91 8.59
C MET A 98 11.04 12.55 9.93
N LEU A 99 10.46 11.62 10.72
CA LEU A 99 11.05 11.15 11.99
C LEU A 99 12.23 10.19 11.78
N GLU A 100 12.23 9.38 10.72
CA GLU A 100 13.38 8.54 10.33
C GLU A 100 14.59 9.42 9.92
N ALA A 101 14.36 10.50 9.16
CA ALA A 101 15.40 11.44 8.76
C ALA A 101 16.07 12.16 9.95
N LEU A 102 15.33 12.44 11.03
CA LEU A 102 15.86 13.10 12.24
C LEU A 102 16.78 12.20 13.10
N LYS A 103 16.66 10.87 13.03
CA LYS A 103 17.57 9.94 13.72
C LYS A 103 18.96 9.90 13.08
N VAL A 104 19.03 10.03 11.75
CA VAL A 104 20.30 10.06 11.00
C VAL A 104 21.12 11.31 11.33
N ILE A 105 20.47 12.46 11.55
CA ILE A 105 21.14 13.72 11.88
C ILE A 105 21.77 13.68 13.28
N ARG A 106 21.15 13.03 14.27
CA ARG A 106 21.74 12.92 15.62
C ARG A 106 23.00 12.05 15.66
N PHE A 107 23.16 11.12 14.71
CA PHE A 107 24.38 10.32 14.56
C PHE A 107 25.49 11.08 13.79
N ALA A 108 25.12 11.96 12.86
CA ALA A 108 26.07 12.73 12.05
C ALA A 108 26.76 13.88 12.82
N VAL A 109 26.12 14.41 13.88
CA VAL A 109 26.71 15.50 14.67
C VAL A 109 27.79 15.00 15.65
N SER A 110 27.84 13.72 16.00
CA SER A 110 28.85 13.20 16.94
C SER A 110 30.19 12.80 16.31
N THR A 111 30.27 12.64 14.98
CA THR A 111 31.51 12.18 14.30
C THR A 111 32.29 13.30 13.61
N GLY A 112 31.84 14.55 13.67
CA GLY A 112 32.44 15.68 12.92
C GLY A 112 33.27 16.69 13.71
N ILE A 113 33.35 16.60 15.04
CA ILE A 113 34.12 17.56 15.86
C ILE A 113 35.06 16.79 16.80
N ASN A 114 36.15 16.24 16.26
CA ASN A 114 37.44 16.15 16.94
C ASN A 114 38.44 15.38 16.08
N SER A 115 39.34 16.10 15.41
CA SER A 115 40.81 15.93 15.52
C SER A 115 41.53 16.66 14.38
N PHE A 116 41.67 17.97 14.54
CA PHE A 116 42.84 18.72 14.06
C PHE A 116 43.57 19.21 15.31
N PHE A 117 44.56 18.45 15.76
CA PHE A 117 45.79 18.89 16.46
C PHE A 117 46.69 17.65 16.61
#